data_AF-A0A9X1X334-F1
#
_entry.id   AF-A0A9X1X334-F1
#
_cell.length_a   1.000
_cell.length_b   1.000
_cell.length_c   1.000
_cell.angle_alpha   90.00
_cell.angle_beta   90.00
_cell.angle_gamma   90.00
#
_symmetry.space_group_name_H-M   'P 1'
#
loop_
_entity.id
_entity.type
_entity.pdbx_description
1 polymer ?
#
loop_
_entity_poly.entity_id
_entity_poly.type
_entity_poly.pdbx_seq_one_letter_code
_entity_poly.pdbx_strand_id
1 'polypeptide(L)'
;MDRLSTLNRLRTDKLRVKAKTIVYALVFLLVFEGLVRKLLPSAIGLVIFFLKDVLCIYALTLVLNLNFKGLSNTILKSWKIIFIAFIPCIIQTALHDPVLAIFGIKQYLLYIVVGLLVPIAFPPSRILEFRTFLSIFIFLLIPTALIAIVQNSLPATHWLNRSVDGDSLEGFSAAGYLRVSSTFAFTGQYSWFLDVVCGFFAATFFFPSFKRKKKYLNILLLSLAGLSLGVGAFITGGRTAVLGCGGCLLIGFIFASIKSPGRFVLRGIAMIAVFFMLLGVIRAVKPEFFAAYDARSTGTEERSHSQEIEGRVSEELFAWVGWLFRQDLLPMLFGRGLGVMSNGSDKISAYAAVERSFGAEADYITTAWEGGVYLMIIWYGFRIWAIFFCIRIWVKSVNLGVPIAFLLGFVIIIGLYSFIAKQPPLNIWFWLTIGSIITLKNFDDERERVSKKRLANRQPQPML
;
A
#
# COMPACT_ATOMS: atom_id res chain seq x y z
N MET A 1 27.69 -35.37 -5.45
CA MET A 1 27.39 -33.92 -5.33
C MET A 1 26.18 -33.46 -6.15
N ASP A 2 25.88 -34.08 -7.29
CA ASP A 2 24.86 -33.57 -8.24
C ASP A 2 23.38 -33.79 -7.83
N ARG A 3 23.09 -34.79 -6.99
CA ARG A 3 21.72 -35.02 -6.48
C ARG A 3 21.31 -33.99 -5.40
N LEU A 4 22.23 -33.60 -4.51
CA LEU A 4 21.96 -32.64 -3.44
C LEU A 4 21.78 -31.20 -3.97
N SER A 5 22.57 -30.81 -4.98
CA SER A 5 22.39 -29.52 -5.68
C SER A 5 21.04 -29.45 -6.39
N THR A 6 20.64 -30.54 -7.06
CA THR A 6 19.35 -30.65 -7.76
C THR A 6 18.16 -30.58 -6.81
N LEU A 7 18.21 -31.31 -5.69
CA LEU A 7 17.16 -31.28 -4.66
C LEU A 7 17.00 -29.88 -4.03
N ASN A 8 18.11 -29.21 -3.72
CA ASN A 8 18.09 -27.85 -3.17
C ASN A 8 17.52 -26.83 -4.16
N ARG A 9 17.81 -27.00 -5.46
CA ARG A 9 17.25 -26.16 -6.53
C ARG A 9 15.73 -26.38 -6.66
N LEU A 10 15.27 -27.62 -6.68
CA LEU A 10 13.84 -27.96 -6.75
C LEU A 10 13.06 -27.43 -5.54
N ARG A 11 13.64 -27.53 -4.33
CA ARG A 11 13.02 -26.97 -3.10
C ARG A 11 12.89 -25.45 -3.18
N THR A 12 13.93 -24.76 -3.67
CA THR A 12 13.94 -23.30 -3.83
C THR A 12 12.92 -22.84 -4.87
N ASP A 13 12.80 -23.56 -5.99
CA ASP A 13 11.82 -23.24 -7.03
C ASP A 13 10.38 -23.48 -6.55
N LYS A 14 10.10 -24.57 -5.81
CA LYS A 14 8.78 -24.82 -5.21
C LYS A 14 8.37 -23.70 -4.25
N LEU A 15 9.29 -23.28 -3.38
CA LEU A 15 9.08 -22.19 -2.44
C LEU A 15 8.78 -20.87 -3.17
N ARG A 16 9.57 -20.53 -4.19
CA ARG A 16 9.36 -19.35 -5.02
C ARG A 16 7.97 -19.34 -5.64
N VAL A 17 7.54 -20.47 -6.21
CA VAL A 17 6.20 -20.60 -6.81
C VAL A 17 5.11 -20.37 -5.76
N LYS A 18 5.24 -20.97 -4.57
CA LYS A 18 4.30 -20.74 -3.46
C LYS A 18 4.26 -19.26 -3.04
N ALA A 19 5.41 -18.63 -2.83
CA ALA A 19 5.50 -17.21 -2.46
C ALA A 19 4.86 -16.32 -3.54
N LYS A 20 5.12 -16.61 -4.82
CA LYS A 20 4.50 -15.91 -5.94
C LYS A 20 2.98 -16.06 -5.91
N THR A 21 2.47 -17.29 -5.78
CA THR A 21 1.02 -17.55 -5.69
C THR A 21 0.37 -16.79 -4.55
N ILE A 22 1.00 -16.75 -3.36
CA ILE A 22 0.47 -15.99 -2.22
C ILE A 22 0.45 -14.49 -2.53
N VAL A 23 1.52 -13.92 -3.10
CA VAL A 23 1.55 -12.50 -3.48
C VAL A 23 0.43 -12.16 -4.47
N TYR A 24 0.24 -12.96 -5.51
CA TYR A 24 -0.88 -12.77 -6.44
C TYR A 24 -2.23 -12.90 -5.73
N ALA A 25 -2.42 -13.95 -4.92
CA ALA A 25 -3.66 -14.17 -4.17
C ALA A 25 -3.98 -12.98 -3.25
N LEU A 26 -2.99 -12.44 -2.53
CA LEU A 26 -3.16 -11.24 -1.71
C LEU A 26 -3.59 -10.04 -2.55
N VAL A 27 -2.94 -9.77 -3.67
CA VAL A 27 -3.31 -8.64 -4.55
C VAL A 27 -4.75 -8.79 -5.05
N PHE A 28 -5.12 -9.95 -5.59
CA PHE A 28 -6.48 -10.18 -6.10
C PHE A 28 -7.52 -10.14 -4.99
N LEU A 29 -7.22 -10.75 -3.84
CA LEU A 29 -8.10 -10.71 -2.68
C LEU A 29 -8.32 -9.26 -2.23
N LEU A 30 -7.27 -8.45 -2.06
CA LEU A 30 -7.44 -7.06 -1.63
C LEU A 30 -8.22 -6.20 -2.62
N VAL A 31 -8.11 -6.48 -3.92
CA VAL A 31 -8.84 -5.74 -4.96
C VAL A 31 -10.30 -6.15 -5.03
N PHE A 32 -10.62 -7.45 -4.92
CA PHE A 32 -11.98 -7.96 -5.17
C PHE A 32 -12.75 -8.36 -3.91
N GLU A 33 -12.13 -8.39 -2.72
CA GLU A 33 -12.74 -8.80 -1.46
C GLU A 33 -14.08 -8.08 -1.21
N GLY A 34 -14.13 -6.76 -1.40
CA GLY A 34 -15.34 -5.98 -1.14
C GLY A 34 -16.52 -6.40 -2.02
N LEU A 35 -16.29 -6.53 -3.32
CA LEU A 35 -17.29 -6.98 -4.28
C LEU A 35 -17.77 -8.40 -3.98
N VAL A 36 -16.83 -9.31 -3.72
CA VAL A 36 -17.16 -10.71 -3.44
C VAL A 36 -17.96 -10.83 -2.14
N ARG A 37 -17.59 -10.09 -1.09
CA ARG A 37 -18.32 -10.11 0.18
C ARG A 37 -19.75 -9.55 0.06
N LYS A 38 -19.99 -8.57 -0.81
CA LYS A 38 -21.35 -8.05 -1.09
C LYS A 38 -22.27 -9.08 -1.73
N LEU A 39 -21.72 -10.06 -2.45
CA LEU A 39 -22.48 -11.10 -3.14
C LEU A 39 -22.76 -12.33 -2.28
N LEU A 40 -22.18 -12.40 -1.07
CA LEU A 40 -22.19 -13.59 -0.23
C LEU A 40 -22.93 -13.34 1.09
N PRO A 41 -23.47 -14.39 1.71
CA PRO A 41 -23.98 -14.31 3.08
C PRO A 41 -22.92 -13.75 4.05
N SER A 42 -23.36 -12.99 5.05
CA SER A 42 -22.49 -12.28 6.01
C SER A 42 -21.43 -13.19 6.66
N ALA A 43 -21.81 -14.41 7.04
CA ALA A 43 -20.89 -15.41 7.61
C ALA A 43 -19.74 -15.78 6.66
N ILE A 44 -20.04 -16.02 5.38
CA ILE A 44 -19.02 -16.34 4.35
C ILE A 44 -18.20 -15.08 4.04
N GLY A 45 -18.84 -13.91 4.02
CA GLY A 45 -18.17 -12.63 3.86
C GLY A 45 -17.08 -12.39 4.93
N LEU A 46 -17.32 -12.81 6.17
CA LEU A 46 -16.34 -12.74 7.25
C LEU A 46 -15.13 -13.66 7.00
N VAL A 47 -15.36 -14.88 6.51
CA VAL A 47 -14.27 -15.81 6.16
C VAL A 47 -13.36 -15.21 5.08
N ILE A 48 -13.95 -14.57 4.06
CA ILE A 48 -13.20 -13.90 3.00
C ILE A 48 -12.43 -12.70 3.55
N PHE A 49 -13.02 -11.96 4.50
CA PHE A 49 -12.32 -10.89 5.18
C PHE A 49 -11.06 -11.38 5.90
N PHE A 50 -11.09 -12.53 6.58
CA PHE A 50 -9.92 -13.09 7.26
C PHE A 50 -8.97 -13.88 6.35
N LEU A 51 -9.34 -14.14 5.08
CA LEU A 51 -8.52 -14.96 4.18
C LEU A 51 -7.10 -14.37 3.97
N LYS A 52 -6.97 -13.03 3.93
CA LYS A 52 -5.67 -12.36 3.83
C LYS A 52 -4.77 -12.63 5.03
N ASP A 53 -5.37 -12.77 6.22
CA ASP A 53 -4.65 -13.06 7.47
C ASP A 53 -4.14 -14.49 7.44
N VAL A 54 -4.99 -15.45 7.01
CA VAL A 54 -4.61 -16.85 6.82
C VAL A 54 -3.48 -16.98 5.80
N LEU A 55 -3.54 -16.27 4.68
CA LEU A 55 -2.47 -16.25 3.68
C LEU A 55 -1.15 -15.70 4.24
N CYS A 56 -1.20 -14.65 5.08
CA CYS A 56 -0.02 -14.08 5.73
C CYS A 56 0.55 -15.00 6.82
N ILE A 57 -0.30 -15.70 7.58
CA ILE A 57 0.13 -16.70 8.56
C ILE A 57 0.81 -17.87 7.84
N TYR A 58 0.21 -18.39 6.75
CA TYR A 58 0.85 -19.42 5.95
C TYR A 58 2.19 -18.94 5.37
N ALA A 59 2.24 -17.71 4.85
CA ALA A 59 3.49 -17.09 4.40
C ALA A 59 4.54 -16.99 5.51
N LEU A 60 4.13 -16.70 6.75
CA LEU A 60 5.04 -16.64 7.89
C LEU A 60 5.73 -17.99 8.11
N THR A 61 4.97 -19.10 8.04
CA THR A 61 5.57 -20.45 8.13
C THR A 61 6.59 -20.71 7.01
N LEU A 62 6.37 -20.17 5.81
CA LEU A 62 7.35 -20.29 4.72
C LEU A 62 8.61 -19.48 5.00
N VAL A 63 8.46 -18.25 5.50
CA VAL A 63 9.54 -17.30 5.77
C VAL A 63 10.42 -17.75 6.94
N LEU A 64 9.84 -18.26 8.03
CA LEU A 64 10.61 -18.68 9.21
C LEU A 64 11.58 -19.84 8.93
N ASN A 65 11.31 -20.62 7.89
CA ASN A 65 12.15 -21.76 7.48
C ASN A 65 13.29 -21.38 6.52
N LEU A 66 13.55 -20.08 6.31
CA LEU A 66 14.53 -19.59 5.33
C LEU A 66 15.67 -18.81 5.98
N ASN A 67 16.86 -19.05 5.43
CA ASN A 67 18.05 -18.28 5.75
C ASN A 67 18.16 -17.08 4.81
N PHE A 68 17.58 -15.96 5.23
CA PHE A 68 17.69 -14.72 4.47
C PHE A 68 19.10 -14.14 4.47
N LYS A 69 19.47 -13.54 3.34
CA LYS A 69 20.71 -12.77 3.18
C LYS A 69 20.39 -11.37 2.66
N GLY A 70 21.32 -10.44 2.85
CA GLY A 70 21.21 -9.07 2.35
C GLY A 70 20.01 -8.30 2.93
N LEU A 71 19.33 -7.53 2.08
CA LEU A 71 18.30 -6.58 2.47
C LEU A 71 17.08 -7.23 3.15
N SER A 72 16.66 -8.43 2.70
CA SER A 72 15.55 -9.15 3.33
C SER A 72 15.89 -9.61 4.75
N ASN A 73 17.16 -9.92 5.03
CA ASN A 73 17.60 -10.24 6.39
C ASN A 73 17.53 -9.02 7.32
N THR A 74 17.80 -7.82 6.78
CA THR A 74 17.67 -6.56 7.54
C THR A 74 16.22 -6.32 7.95
N ILE A 75 15.24 -6.56 7.06
CA ILE A 75 13.82 -6.51 7.43
C ILE A 75 13.50 -7.55 8.49
N LEU A 76 13.91 -8.81 8.31
CA LEU A 76 13.62 -9.87 9.28
C LEU A 76 14.19 -9.57 10.67
N LYS A 77 15.42 -9.06 10.76
CA LYS A 77 16.03 -8.67 12.04
C LYS A 77 15.26 -7.53 12.70
N SER A 78 14.92 -6.51 11.94
CA SER A 78 14.16 -5.36 12.45
C SER A 78 12.75 -5.77 12.86
N TRP A 79 12.15 -6.72 12.14
CA TRP A 79 10.87 -7.31 12.50
C TRP A 79 10.94 -8.08 13.84
N LYS A 80 12.01 -8.83 14.09
CA LYS A 80 12.20 -9.50 15.39
C LYS A 80 12.36 -8.50 16.53
N ILE A 81 13.13 -7.43 16.30
CA ILE A 81 13.33 -6.37 17.30
C ILE A 81 12.01 -5.68 17.62
N ILE A 82 11.25 -5.27 16.59
CA ILE A 82 9.96 -4.60 16.80
C ILE A 82 8.94 -5.53 17.45
N PHE A 83 8.95 -6.83 17.13
CA PHE A 83 8.08 -7.80 17.79
C PHE A 83 8.35 -7.86 19.30
N ILE A 84 9.62 -7.89 19.73
CA ILE A 84 10.00 -7.86 21.15
C ILE A 84 9.55 -6.54 21.79
N ALA A 85 9.73 -5.41 21.09
CA ALA A 85 9.33 -4.09 21.58
C ALA A 85 7.80 -3.96 21.77
N PHE A 86 6.99 -4.78 21.10
CA PHE A 86 5.53 -4.79 21.28
C PHE A 86 5.06 -5.61 22.49
N ILE A 87 5.93 -6.44 23.10
CA ILE A 87 5.55 -7.34 24.20
C ILE A 87 4.83 -6.61 25.35
N PRO A 88 5.28 -5.43 25.83
CA PRO A 88 4.57 -4.74 26.90
C PRO A 88 3.12 -4.37 26.55
N CYS A 89 2.89 -3.81 25.35
CA CYS A 89 1.53 -3.50 24.89
C CYS A 89 0.69 -4.76 24.68
N ILE A 90 1.29 -5.87 24.22
CA ILE A 90 0.61 -7.15 24.07
C ILE A 90 0.15 -7.68 25.43
N ILE A 91 1.04 -7.69 26.43
CA ILE A 91 0.70 -8.13 27.79
C ILE A 91 -0.41 -7.25 28.36
N GLN A 92 -0.26 -5.92 28.27
CA GLN A 92 -1.27 -4.97 28.75
C GLN A 92 -2.65 -5.24 28.14
N THR A 93 -2.70 -5.48 26.82
CA THR A 93 -3.95 -5.79 26.11
C THR A 93 -4.51 -7.13 26.56
N ALA A 94 -3.66 -8.16 26.70
CA ALA A 94 -4.07 -9.51 27.08
C ALA A 94 -4.64 -9.60 28.51
N LEU A 95 -4.24 -8.68 29.40
CA LEU A 95 -4.83 -8.56 30.74
C LEU A 95 -6.30 -8.08 30.69
N HIS A 96 -6.68 -7.32 29.67
CA HIS A 96 -8.06 -6.92 29.43
C HIS A 96 -8.82 -7.96 28.58
N ASP A 97 -8.23 -8.35 27.45
CA ASP A 97 -8.82 -9.29 26.51
C ASP A 97 -7.71 -9.99 25.66
N PRO A 98 -7.46 -11.30 25.90
CA PRO A 98 -6.47 -12.06 25.13
C PRO A 98 -6.76 -12.18 23.64
N VAL A 99 -8.04 -12.23 23.25
CA VAL A 99 -8.45 -12.32 21.84
C VAL A 99 -8.15 -10.99 21.13
N LEU A 100 -8.44 -9.88 21.80
CA LEU A 100 -8.09 -8.55 21.31
C LEU A 100 -6.57 -8.38 21.17
N ALA A 101 -5.77 -8.91 22.09
CA ALA A 101 -4.31 -8.87 21.97
C ALA A 101 -3.82 -9.56 20.68
N ILE A 102 -4.36 -10.74 20.34
CA ILE A 102 -4.04 -11.43 19.08
C ILE A 102 -4.46 -10.59 17.87
N PHE A 103 -5.65 -9.97 17.95
CA PHE A 103 -6.16 -9.09 16.90
C PHE A 103 -5.30 -7.83 16.70
N GLY A 104 -4.82 -7.23 17.80
CA GLY A 104 -3.87 -6.12 17.77
C GLY A 104 -2.53 -6.53 17.17
N ILE A 105 -1.96 -7.67 17.60
CA ILE A 105 -0.68 -8.16 17.05
C ILE A 105 -0.72 -8.29 15.53
N LYS A 106 -1.78 -8.89 14.98
CA LYS A 106 -1.86 -9.06 13.53
C LYS A 106 -1.85 -7.71 12.80
N GLN A 107 -2.49 -6.71 13.38
CA GLN A 107 -2.72 -5.44 12.73
C GLN A 107 -1.41 -4.65 12.51
N TYR A 108 -0.48 -4.75 13.46
CA TYR A 108 0.82 -4.09 13.38
C TYR A 108 1.90 -4.96 12.76
N LEU A 109 1.95 -6.25 13.11
CA LEU A 109 3.16 -7.06 12.92
C LEU A 109 3.02 -8.16 11.86
N LEU A 110 1.82 -8.69 11.58
CA LEU A 110 1.67 -9.85 10.69
C LEU A 110 2.04 -9.51 9.24
N TYR A 111 1.57 -8.38 8.72
CA TYR A 111 1.67 -8.05 7.30
C TYR A 111 3.09 -7.68 6.83
N ILE A 112 4.03 -7.50 7.76
CA ILE A 112 5.47 -7.31 7.46
C ILE A 112 6.02 -8.48 6.61
N VAL A 113 5.45 -9.68 6.79
CA VAL A 113 5.79 -10.89 6.01
C VAL A 113 5.70 -10.67 4.50
N VAL A 114 4.79 -9.80 4.03
CA VAL A 114 4.59 -9.52 2.60
C VAL A 114 5.85 -8.89 1.99
N GLY A 115 6.53 -8.03 2.74
CA GLY A 115 7.80 -7.42 2.30
C GLY A 115 8.93 -8.43 2.13
N LEU A 116 8.87 -9.55 2.85
CA LEU A 116 9.81 -10.67 2.70
C LEU A 116 9.41 -11.62 1.57
N LEU A 117 8.11 -11.79 1.29
CA LEU A 117 7.62 -12.65 0.22
C LEU A 117 7.99 -12.14 -1.18
N VAL A 118 7.91 -10.82 -1.42
CA VAL A 118 8.11 -10.27 -2.78
C VAL A 118 9.50 -10.58 -3.35
N PRO A 119 10.62 -10.39 -2.61
CA PRO A 119 11.95 -10.81 -3.07
C PRO A 119 12.12 -12.32 -3.26
N ILE A 120 11.37 -13.15 -2.51
CA ILE A 120 11.36 -14.60 -2.70
C ILE A 120 10.63 -14.98 -3.99
N ALA A 121 9.46 -14.37 -4.23
CA ALA A 121 8.64 -14.62 -5.41
C ALA A 121 9.35 -14.22 -6.71
N PHE A 122 10.14 -13.14 -6.65
CA PHE A 122 10.79 -12.52 -7.81
C PHE A 122 12.31 -12.37 -7.60
N PRO A 123 13.06 -13.48 -7.57
CA PRO A 123 14.52 -13.43 -7.40
C PRO A 123 15.20 -12.78 -8.61
N PRO A 124 16.48 -12.34 -8.51
CA PRO A 124 17.18 -11.59 -9.56
C PRO A 124 17.09 -12.16 -10.98
N SER A 125 17.05 -13.48 -11.11
CA SER A 125 16.96 -14.19 -12.39
C SER A 125 15.58 -14.11 -13.06
N ARG A 126 14.56 -13.56 -12.39
CA ARG A 126 13.14 -13.59 -12.82
C ARG A 126 12.52 -12.21 -13.02
N ILE A 127 13.32 -11.24 -13.49
CA ILE A 127 12.86 -9.86 -13.77
C ILE A 127 11.64 -9.79 -14.70
N LEU A 128 11.52 -10.71 -15.67
CA LEU A 128 10.38 -10.77 -16.57
C LEU A 128 9.08 -11.15 -15.84
N GLU A 129 9.14 -12.09 -14.88
CA GLU A 129 7.98 -12.47 -14.08
C GLU A 129 7.52 -11.32 -13.17
N PHE A 130 8.47 -10.55 -12.61
CA PHE A 130 8.14 -9.35 -11.84
C PHE A 130 7.45 -8.29 -12.69
N ARG A 131 7.91 -8.07 -13.93
CA ARG A 131 7.23 -7.16 -14.85
C ARG A 131 5.81 -7.61 -15.20
N THR A 132 5.62 -8.90 -15.43
CA THR A 132 4.28 -9.46 -15.65
C THR A 132 3.39 -9.21 -14.43
N PHE A 133 3.91 -9.40 -13.23
CA PHE A 133 3.21 -9.06 -11.99
C PHE A 133 2.81 -7.58 -11.95
N LEU A 134 3.75 -6.66 -12.24
CA LEU A 134 3.45 -5.23 -12.28
C LEU A 134 2.38 -4.89 -13.32
N SER A 135 2.46 -5.47 -14.52
CA SER A 135 1.45 -5.25 -15.56
C SER A 135 0.07 -5.76 -15.14
N ILE A 136 -0.01 -6.95 -14.54
CA ILE A 136 -1.28 -7.47 -14.02
C ILE A 136 -1.82 -6.53 -12.94
N PHE A 137 -0.98 -6.12 -11.98
CA PHE A 137 -1.39 -5.24 -10.88
C PHE A 137 -1.92 -3.89 -11.39
N ILE A 138 -1.25 -3.30 -12.38
CA ILE A 138 -1.69 -2.05 -13.02
C ILE A 138 -2.98 -2.25 -13.81
N PHE A 139 -3.13 -3.36 -14.53
CA PHE A 139 -4.33 -3.61 -15.33
C PHE A 139 -5.57 -3.91 -14.49
N LEU A 140 -5.42 -4.18 -13.19
CA LEU A 140 -6.56 -4.20 -12.27
C LEU A 140 -7.23 -2.82 -12.14
N LEU A 141 -6.58 -1.71 -12.50
CA LEU A 141 -7.22 -0.40 -12.58
C LEU A 141 -8.43 -0.38 -13.52
N ILE A 142 -8.37 -1.13 -14.61
CA ILE A 142 -9.40 -1.11 -15.65
C ILE A 142 -10.73 -1.66 -15.10
N PRO A 143 -10.82 -2.90 -14.59
CA PRO A 143 -12.06 -3.40 -14.02
C PRO A 143 -12.50 -2.58 -12.80
N THR A 144 -11.58 -2.09 -11.96
CA THR A 144 -11.98 -1.26 -10.81
C THR A 144 -12.57 0.09 -11.24
N ALA A 145 -11.99 0.75 -12.25
CA ALA A 145 -12.54 2.01 -12.77
C ALA A 145 -13.89 1.79 -13.45
N LEU A 146 -14.06 0.70 -14.21
CA LEU A 146 -15.35 0.37 -14.84
C LEU A 146 -16.45 0.14 -13.79
N ILE A 147 -16.17 -0.62 -12.73
CA ILE A 147 -17.13 -0.82 -11.63
C ILE A 147 -17.44 0.50 -10.92
N ALA A 148 -16.46 1.38 -10.74
CA ALA A 148 -16.67 2.70 -10.14
C ALA A 148 -17.58 3.59 -11.02
N ILE A 149 -17.41 3.55 -12.34
CA ILE A 149 -18.30 4.26 -13.28
C ILE A 149 -19.72 3.73 -13.18
N VAL A 150 -19.89 2.40 -13.14
CA VAL A 150 -21.20 1.77 -12.97
C VAL A 150 -21.83 2.18 -11.64
N GLN A 151 -21.09 2.14 -10.53
CA GLN A 151 -21.56 2.60 -9.23
C GLN A 151 -22.05 4.05 -9.25
N ASN A 152 -21.32 4.94 -9.91
CA ASN A 152 -21.67 6.36 -10.01
C ASN A 152 -22.96 6.59 -10.82
N SER A 153 -23.25 5.71 -11.79
CA SER A 153 -24.49 5.79 -12.59
C SER A 153 -25.72 5.15 -11.93
N LEU A 154 -25.54 4.46 -10.79
CA LEU A 154 -26.61 3.73 -10.11
C LEU A 154 -27.07 4.47 -8.85
N PRO A 155 -28.34 4.28 -8.42
CA PRO A 155 -28.83 4.91 -7.20
C PRO A 155 -28.09 4.42 -5.96
N ALA A 156 -28.05 5.24 -4.89
CA ALA A 156 -27.41 4.88 -3.62
C ALA A 156 -28.01 3.62 -2.98
N THR A 157 -29.30 3.36 -3.25
CA THR A 157 -30.02 2.17 -2.76
C THR A 157 -29.65 0.88 -3.49
N HIS A 158 -28.95 0.94 -4.63
CA HIS A 158 -28.53 -0.23 -5.39
C HIS A 158 -27.54 -1.08 -4.58
N TRP A 159 -27.61 -2.41 -4.66
CA TRP A 159 -26.77 -3.33 -3.86
C TRP A 159 -25.26 -3.06 -4.01
N LEU A 160 -24.83 -2.67 -5.22
CA LEU A 160 -23.43 -2.32 -5.49
C LEU A 160 -22.95 -1.08 -4.71
N ASN A 161 -23.88 -0.19 -4.35
CA ASN A 161 -23.68 1.06 -3.62
C ASN A 161 -24.03 0.96 -2.12
N ARG A 162 -24.23 -0.26 -1.60
CA ARG A 162 -24.38 -0.52 -0.16
C ARG A 162 -23.06 -0.92 0.49
N SER A 163 -23.00 -0.83 1.81
CA SER A 163 -21.91 -1.40 2.61
C SER A 163 -21.90 -2.93 2.49
N VAL A 164 -20.81 -3.57 2.92
CA VAL A 164 -20.73 -5.04 2.94
C VAL A 164 -21.75 -5.67 3.89
N ASP A 165 -22.18 -4.93 4.92
CA ASP A 165 -23.18 -5.37 5.89
C ASP A 165 -24.61 -4.98 5.47
N GLY A 166 -24.77 -4.33 4.30
CA GLY A 166 -26.06 -3.97 3.71
C GLY A 166 -26.55 -2.55 4.03
N ASP A 167 -25.81 -1.81 4.87
CA ASP A 167 -26.15 -0.44 5.26
C ASP A 167 -26.05 0.55 4.09
N SER A 168 -26.84 1.62 4.18
CA SER A 168 -26.78 2.75 3.25
C SER A 168 -25.41 3.44 3.34
N LEU A 169 -24.80 3.73 2.18
CA LEU A 169 -23.59 4.55 2.11
C LEU A 169 -23.89 6.07 2.08
N GLU A 170 -25.15 6.48 2.28
CA GLU A 170 -25.55 7.90 2.27
C GLU A 170 -24.84 8.72 3.35
N GLY A 171 -24.51 8.14 4.51
CA GLY A 171 -23.69 8.78 5.54
C GLY A 171 -22.25 9.08 5.08
N PHE A 172 -21.81 8.48 3.98
CA PHE A 172 -20.55 8.80 3.31
C PHE A 172 -20.76 9.66 2.05
N SER A 173 -21.97 10.14 1.76
CA SER A 173 -22.19 11.07 0.66
C SER A 173 -21.54 12.43 0.94
N ALA A 174 -21.11 13.12 -0.11
CA ALA A 174 -20.59 14.48 0.00
C ALA A 174 -21.54 15.42 -0.76
N ALA A 175 -22.22 16.31 -0.05
CA ALA A 175 -23.19 17.24 -0.62
C ALA A 175 -24.25 16.55 -1.51
N GLY A 176 -24.76 15.39 -1.09
CA GLY A 176 -25.75 14.61 -1.84
C GLY A 176 -25.16 13.73 -2.96
N TYR A 177 -23.85 13.81 -3.23
CA TYR A 177 -23.19 12.91 -4.18
C TYR A 177 -22.68 11.63 -3.51
N LEU A 178 -23.02 10.49 -4.10
CA LEU A 178 -22.53 9.19 -3.66
C LEU A 178 -21.02 9.05 -3.91
N ARG A 179 -20.28 8.58 -2.91
CA ARG A 179 -18.88 8.19 -3.08
C ARG A 179 -18.77 6.72 -3.44
N VAL A 180 -18.02 6.42 -4.49
CA VAL A 180 -17.88 5.05 -5.01
C VAL A 180 -16.67 4.33 -4.41
N SER A 181 -16.87 3.05 -4.06
CA SER A 181 -15.85 2.16 -3.47
C SER A 181 -15.27 1.16 -4.47
N SER A 182 -15.78 1.15 -5.71
CA SER A 182 -15.48 0.15 -6.73
C SER A 182 -15.69 -1.27 -6.18
N THR A 183 -14.70 -2.14 -6.38
CA THR A 183 -14.65 -3.53 -5.92
C THR A 183 -14.21 -3.66 -4.45
N PHE A 184 -13.91 -2.55 -3.78
CA PHE A 184 -13.41 -2.53 -2.40
C PHE A 184 -14.54 -2.44 -1.38
N ALA A 185 -14.24 -2.78 -0.12
CA ALA A 185 -15.26 -2.78 0.93
C ALA A 185 -15.71 -1.36 1.33
N PHE A 186 -14.85 -0.36 1.12
CA PHE A 186 -15.14 1.05 1.35
C PHE A 186 -14.25 1.96 0.49
N THR A 187 -14.63 3.24 0.42
CA THR A 187 -14.03 4.25 -0.46
C THR A 187 -12.53 4.49 -0.19
N GLY A 188 -12.11 4.51 1.08
CA GLY A 188 -10.71 4.67 1.45
C GLY A 188 -9.79 3.54 0.98
N GLN A 189 -10.25 2.28 1.00
CA GLN A 189 -9.50 1.15 0.44
C GLN A 189 -9.24 1.33 -1.06
N TYR A 190 -10.23 1.83 -1.79
CA TYR A 190 -10.07 2.13 -3.20
C TYR A 190 -9.07 3.26 -3.41
N SER A 191 -9.12 4.33 -2.60
CA SER A 191 -8.13 5.41 -2.64
C SER A 191 -6.71 4.89 -2.44
N TRP A 192 -6.45 4.06 -1.43
CA TRP A 192 -5.11 3.51 -1.19
C TRP A 192 -4.61 2.61 -2.30
N PHE A 193 -5.51 1.84 -2.93
CA PHE A 193 -5.17 1.06 -4.12
C PHE A 193 -4.74 1.97 -5.27
N LEU A 194 -5.47 3.06 -5.52
CA LEU A 194 -5.09 4.04 -6.54
C LEU A 194 -3.73 4.66 -6.24
N ASP A 195 -3.47 5.03 -4.98
CA ASP A 195 -2.20 5.62 -4.53
C ASP A 195 -1.01 4.68 -4.78
N VAL A 196 -1.13 3.40 -4.37
CA VAL A 196 -0.04 2.43 -4.58
C VAL A 196 0.16 2.13 -6.06
N VAL A 197 -0.93 1.91 -6.81
CA VAL A 197 -0.83 1.59 -8.24
C VAL A 197 -0.31 2.77 -9.04
N CYS A 198 -0.60 4.01 -8.64
CA CYS A 198 -0.05 5.21 -9.26
C CYS A 198 1.49 5.18 -9.25
N GLY A 199 2.10 4.85 -8.10
CA GLY A 199 3.55 4.71 -7.98
C GLY A 199 4.11 3.58 -8.86
N PHE A 200 3.46 2.41 -8.87
CA PHE A 200 3.86 1.30 -9.74
C PHE A 200 3.70 1.62 -11.23
N PHE A 201 2.62 2.30 -11.61
CA PHE A 201 2.34 2.73 -12.98
C PHE A 201 3.43 3.69 -13.47
N ALA A 202 3.74 4.72 -12.68
CA ALA A 202 4.82 5.65 -12.97
C ALA A 202 6.18 4.93 -13.11
N ALA A 203 6.48 3.99 -12.22
CA ALA A 203 7.70 3.20 -12.28
C ALA A 203 7.86 2.40 -13.59
N THR A 204 6.76 1.98 -14.23
CA THR A 204 6.84 1.21 -15.50
C THR A 204 7.40 2.00 -16.68
N PHE A 205 7.18 3.32 -16.73
CA PHE A 205 7.70 4.17 -17.82
C PHE A 205 9.22 4.30 -17.81
N PHE A 206 9.84 4.08 -16.64
CA PHE A 206 11.28 4.18 -16.44
C PHE A 206 11.95 2.81 -16.34
N PHE A 207 11.18 1.73 -16.45
CA PHE A 207 11.70 0.38 -16.47
C PHE A 207 12.47 0.10 -17.78
N PRO A 208 13.68 -0.49 -17.76
CA PRO A 208 14.47 -0.69 -18.98
C PRO A 208 13.69 -1.41 -20.09
N SER A 209 13.69 -0.88 -21.32
CA SER A 209 12.99 -1.53 -22.43
C SER A 209 13.68 -2.85 -22.81
N PHE A 210 12.95 -3.96 -22.74
CA PHE A 210 13.34 -5.20 -23.42
C PHE A 210 12.58 -5.22 -24.74
N LYS A 211 13.23 -5.63 -25.84
CA LYS A 211 12.62 -5.69 -27.18
C LYS A 211 11.24 -6.37 -27.12
N ARG A 212 10.17 -5.58 -27.15
CA ARG A 212 8.77 -6.07 -27.05
C ARG A 212 8.24 -6.32 -28.45
N LYS A 213 7.85 -7.56 -28.74
CA LYS A 213 7.24 -7.96 -30.02
C LYS A 213 5.89 -7.27 -30.32
N LYS A 214 5.21 -6.70 -29.31
CA LYS A 214 3.89 -6.05 -29.44
C LYS A 214 3.86 -4.64 -28.84
N LYS A 215 4.58 -3.69 -29.46
CA LYS A 215 4.74 -2.32 -28.93
C LYS A 215 3.39 -1.58 -28.80
N TYR A 216 2.53 -1.64 -29.83
CA TYR A 216 1.27 -0.89 -29.88
C TYR A 216 0.24 -1.34 -28.83
N LEU A 217 0.01 -2.65 -28.68
CA LEU A 217 -0.92 -3.18 -27.67
C LEU A 217 -0.52 -2.76 -26.26
N ASN A 218 0.78 -2.71 -25.96
CA ASN A 218 1.26 -2.25 -24.66
C ASN A 218 1.02 -0.75 -24.45
N ILE A 219 1.13 0.07 -25.49
CA ILE A 219 0.84 1.51 -25.39
C ILE A 219 -0.66 1.70 -25.12
N LEU A 220 -1.53 1.04 -25.89
CA LEU A 220 -2.98 1.12 -25.70
C LEU A 220 -3.40 0.73 -24.27
N LEU A 221 -2.90 -0.40 -23.77
CA LEU A 221 -3.23 -0.88 -22.42
C LEU A 221 -2.70 0.05 -21.33
N LEU A 222 -1.51 0.64 -21.50
CA LEU A 222 -0.98 1.62 -20.55
C LEU A 222 -1.76 2.94 -20.60
N SER A 223 -2.19 3.39 -21.77
CA SER A 223 -3.07 4.56 -21.91
C SER A 223 -4.42 4.32 -21.23
N LEU A 224 -5.02 3.14 -21.44
CA LEU A 224 -6.28 2.76 -20.79
C LEU A 224 -6.13 2.69 -19.28
N ALA A 225 -5.01 2.14 -18.77
CA ALA A 225 -4.71 2.14 -17.34
C ALA A 225 -4.53 3.56 -16.78
N GLY A 226 -3.82 4.44 -17.51
CA GLY A 226 -3.64 5.84 -17.12
C GLY A 226 -4.96 6.62 -17.05
N LEU A 227 -5.85 6.41 -18.04
CA LEU A 227 -7.21 6.97 -18.02
C LEU A 227 -8.03 6.40 -16.86
N SER A 228 -7.96 5.09 -16.63
CA SER A 228 -8.65 4.42 -15.52
C SER A 228 -8.17 4.93 -14.16
N LEU A 229 -6.88 5.22 -14.00
CA LEU A 229 -6.32 5.84 -12.80
C LEU A 229 -6.85 7.27 -12.61
N GLY A 230 -6.85 8.07 -13.67
CA GLY A 230 -7.38 9.44 -13.63
C GLY A 230 -8.86 9.47 -13.25
N VAL A 231 -9.70 8.73 -13.97
CA VAL A 231 -11.13 8.61 -13.65
C VAL A 231 -11.31 8.06 -12.24
N GLY A 232 -10.61 6.97 -11.89
CA GLY A 232 -10.66 6.34 -10.59
C GLY A 232 -10.38 7.31 -9.44
N ALA A 233 -9.33 8.14 -9.56
CA ALA A 233 -8.96 9.11 -8.53
C ALA A 233 -10.07 10.11 -8.23
N PHE A 234 -10.69 10.70 -9.26
CA PHE A 234 -11.72 11.71 -9.09
C PHE A 234 -13.10 11.14 -8.76
N ILE A 235 -13.50 10.04 -9.43
CA ILE A 235 -14.84 9.46 -9.26
C ILE A 235 -15.08 8.93 -7.84
N THR A 236 -14.01 8.59 -7.10
CA THR A 236 -14.13 8.21 -5.66
C THR A 236 -14.76 9.30 -4.79
N GLY A 237 -14.72 10.57 -5.23
CA GLY A 237 -15.10 11.73 -4.42
C GLY A 237 -14.22 11.92 -3.17
N GLY A 238 -13.10 11.21 -3.08
CA GLY A 238 -12.19 11.23 -1.93
C GLY A 238 -10.94 12.06 -2.22
N ARG A 239 -10.68 13.09 -1.40
CA ARG A 239 -9.42 13.85 -1.47
C ARG A 239 -8.19 12.98 -1.27
N THR A 240 -8.29 11.92 -0.47
CA THR A 240 -7.21 10.95 -0.24
C THR A 240 -6.69 10.37 -1.55
N ALA A 241 -7.55 10.00 -2.51
CA ALA A 241 -7.10 9.43 -3.78
C ALA A 241 -6.35 10.46 -4.65
N VAL A 242 -6.93 11.66 -4.81
CA VAL A 242 -6.34 12.71 -5.66
C VAL A 242 -5.05 13.25 -5.06
N LEU A 243 -5.07 13.65 -3.78
CA LEU A 243 -3.90 14.19 -3.08
C LEU A 243 -2.85 13.10 -2.80
N GLY A 244 -3.28 11.87 -2.52
CA GLY A 244 -2.41 10.72 -2.33
C GLY A 244 -1.63 10.38 -3.59
N CYS A 245 -2.32 10.20 -4.73
CA CYS A 245 -1.68 9.99 -6.03
C CYS A 245 -0.78 11.17 -6.42
N GLY A 246 -1.27 12.41 -6.29
CA GLY A 246 -0.52 13.62 -6.58
C GLY A 246 0.76 13.74 -5.76
N GLY A 247 0.66 13.51 -4.44
CA GLY A 247 1.81 13.50 -3.53
C GLY A 247 2.80 12.37 -3.86
N CYS A 248 2.30 11.16 -4.12
CA CYS A 248 3.16 10.00 -4.43
C CYS A 248 3.99 10.28 -5.70
N LEU A 249 3.35 10.84 -6.72
CA LEU A 249 4.02 11.26 -7.95
C LEU A 249 4.99 12.41 -7.70
N LEU A 250 4.58 13.45 -6.96
CA LEU A 250 5.43 14.60 -6.67
C LEU A 250 6.72 14.19 -5.97
N ILE A 251 6.64 13.42 -4.88
CA ILE A 251 7.81 12.90 -4.18
C ILE A 251 8.62 11.98 -5.10
N GLY A 252 7.94 11.08 -5.83
CA GLY A 252 8.59 10.22 -6.81
C GLY A 252 9.39 11.00 -7.86
N PHE A 253 8.86 12.12 -8.34
CA PHE A 253 9.51 13.01 -9.30
C PHE A 253 10.69 13.77 -8.68
N ILE A 254 10.58 14.24 -7.43
CA ILE A 254 11.70 14.87 -6.70
C ILE A 254 12.86 13.89 -6.58
N PHE A 255 12.62 12.64 -6.18
CA PHE A 255 13.68 11.63 -6.10
C PHE A 255 14.17 11.20 -7.49
N ALA A 256 13.29 11.10 -8.50
CA ALA A 256 13.69 10.75 -9.86
C ALA A 256 14.60 11.81 -10.50
N SER A 257 14.32 13.09 -10.26
CA SER A 257 15.08 14.22 -10.83
C SER A 257 16.52 14.26 -10.32
N ILE A 258 16.76 13.86 -9.07
CA ILE A 258 18.11 13.74 -8.49
C ILE A 258 18.95 12.69 -9.24
N LYS A 259 18.35 11.55 -9.64
CA LYS A 259 19.08 10.45 -10.30
C LYS A 259 19.24 10.63 -11.81
N SER A 260 18.31 11.31 -12.48
CA SER A 260 18.28 11.37 -13.94
C SER A 260 17.56 12.63 -14.46
N PRO A 261 18.11 13.84 -14.23
CA PRO A 261 17.43 15.10 -14.51
C PRO A 261 17.02 15.25 -15.99
N GLY A 262 17.90 14.90 -16.94
CA GLY A 262 17.61 15.06 -18.38
C GLY A 262 16.50 14.16 -18.93
N ARG A 263 16.43 12.89 -18.50
CA ARG A 263 15.32 12.00 -18.92
C ARG A 263 13.99 12.38 -18.27
N PHE A 264 14.06 13.02 -17.09
CA PHE A 264 12.91 13.46 -16.33
C PHE A 264 12.24 14.68 -16.97
N VAL A 265 12.99 15.75 -17.28
CA VAL A 265 12.41 16.98 -17.84
C VAL A 265 11.63 16.69 -19.12
N LEU A 266 12.21 15.92 -20.05
CA LEU A 266 11.56 15.67 -21.34
C LEU A 266 10.35 14.74 -21.23
N ARG A 267 10.46 13.61 -20.51
CA ARG A 267 9.39 12.59 -20.47
C ARG A 267 8.36 12.89 -19.39
N GLY A 268 8.79 13.35 -18.23
CA GLY A 268 7.94 13.65 -17.09
C GLY A 268 6.98 14.79 -17.37
N ILE A 269 7.49 15.94 -17.83
CA ILE A 269 6.66 17.12 -18.13
C ILE A 269 5.67 16.79 -19.25
N ALA A 270 6.12 16.11 -20.32
CA ALA A 270 5.22 15.70 -21.41
C ALA A 270 4.11 14.76 -20.92
N MET A 271 4.43 13.77 -20.07
CA MET A 271 3.41 12.87 -19.50
C MET A 271 2.43 13.61 -18.60
N ILE A 272 2.91 14.54 -17.77
CA ILE A 272 2.07 15.37 -16.89
C ILE A 272 1.13 16.23 -17.75
N ALA A 273 1.66 16.90 -18.77
CA ALA A 273 0.87 17.74 -19.67
C ALA A 273 -0.21 16.93 -20.41
N VAL A 274 0.15 15.76 -20.96
CA VAL A 274 -0.82 14.86 -21.61
C VAL A 274 -1.87 14.36 -20.63
N PHE A 275 -1.48 14.00 -19.40
CA PHE A 275 -2.40 13.55 -18.37
C PHE A 275 -3.42 14.64 -17.99
N PHE A 276 -2.97 15.87 -17.73
CA PHE A 276 -3.86 16.98 -17.42
C PHE A 276 -4.75 17.38 -18.59
N MET A 277 -4.25 17.33 -19.82
CA MET A 277 -5.06 17.54 -21.02
C MET A 277 -6.18 16.49 -21.12
N LEU A 278 -5.86 15.21 -20.95
CA LEU A 278 -6.84 14.12 -20.98
C LEU A 278 -7.86 14.24 -19.84
N LEU A 279 -7.42 14.60 -18.63
CA LEU A 279 -8.33 14.88 -17.51
C LEU A 279 -9.25 16.07 -17.81
N GLY A 280 -8.74 17.14 -18.43
CA GLY A 280 -9.55 18.28 -18.86
C GLY A 280 -10.63 17.89 -19.86
N VAL A 281 -10.28 17.06 -20.85
CA VAL A 281 -11.26 16.49 -21.80
C VAL A 281 -12.31 15.64 -21.09
N ILE A 282 -11.89 14.74 -20.19
CA ILE A 282 -12.84 13.89 -19.44
C ILE A 282 -13.76 14.75 -18.57
N ARG A 283 -13.24 15.79 -17.89
CA ARG A 283 -14.05 16.70 -17.09
C ARG A 283 -15.08 17.46 -17.92
N ALA A 284 -14.70 17.87 -19.14
CA ALA A 284 -15.62 18.54 -20.06
C ALA A 284 -16.73 17.59 -20.57
N VAL A 285 -16.41 16.33 -20.83
CA VAL A 285 -17.36 15.33 -21.37
C VAL A 285 -18.21 14.67 -20.26
N LYS A 286 -17.65 14.52 -19.06
CA LYS A 286 -18.21 13.79 -17.92
C LYS A 286 -18.01 14.54 -16.59
N PRO A 287 -18.62 15.72 -16.42
CA PRO A 287 -18.51 16.50 -15.19
C PRO A 287 -19.02 15.73 -13.95
N GLU A 288 -19.95 14.78 -14.12
CA GLU A 288 -20.48 13.96 -13.05
C GLU A 288 -19.41 13.12 -12.33
N PHE A 289 -18.29 12.80 -12.99
CA PHE A 289 -17.18 12.06 -12.35
C PHE A 289 -16.36 12.93 -11.39
N PHE A 290 -16.51 14.25 -11.46
CA PHE A 290 -15.79 15.21 -10.63
C PHE A 290 -16.69 15.85 -9.57
N ALA A 291 -18.02 15.74 -9.71
CA ALA A 291 -18.98 16.48 -8.89
C ALA A 291 -18.79 16.26 -7.38
N ALA A 292 -18.62 15.01 -6.93
CA ALA A 292 -18.39 14.70 -5.51
C ALA A 292 -17.07 15.28 -4.99
N TYR A 293 -16.02 15.32 -5.83
CA TYR A 293 -14.74 15.91 -5.47
C TYR A 293 -14.82 17.44 -5.44
N ASP A 294 -15.45 18.04 -6.44
CA ASP A 294 -15.62 19.49 -6.58
C ASP A 294 -16.45 20.04 -5.40
N ALA A 295 -17.57 19.39 -5.07
CA ALA A 295 -18.42 19.78 -3.94
C ALA A 295 -17.71 19.72 -2.59
N ARG A 296 -16.74 18.80 -2.42
CA ARG A 296 -15.86 18.84 -1.26
C ARG A 296 -14.86 19.98 -1.39
N SER A 297 -14.28 20.18 -2.56
CA SER A 297 -13.17 21.13 -2.73
C SER A 297 -13.61 22.59 -2.65
N THR A 298 -14.89 22.90 -2.84
CA THR A 298 -15.44 24.25 -2.66
C THR A 298 -15.52 24.71 -1.20
N GLY A 299 -15.46 23.79 -0.23
CA GLY A 299 -15.63 24.11 1.19
C GLY A 299 -17.09 24.36 1.56
N THR A 300 -17.36 24.58 2.85
CA THR A 300 -18.65 25.03 3.38
C THR A 300 -18.60 26.54 3.64
N GLU A 301 -19.75 27.23 3.72
CA GLU A 301 -19.80 28.69 3.97
C GLU A 301 -18.98 29.13 5.20
N GLU A 302 -18.78 28.23 6.18
CA GLU A 302 -18.04 28.48 7.42
C GLU A 302 -16.52 28.18 7.37
N ARG A 303 -16.03 27.41 6.38
CA ARG A 303 -14.61 27.01 6.30
C ARG A 303 -14.13 26.89 4.86
N SER A 304 -13.07 27.63 4.54
CA SER A 304 -12.42 27.53 3.23
C SER A 304 -11.74 26.17 3.05
N HIS A 305 -11.50 25.78 1.79
CA HIS A 305 -10.79 24.55 1.45
C HIS A 305 -9.41 24.44 2.13
N SER A 306 -8.66 25.56 2.19
CA SER A 306 -7.35 25.60 2.82
C SER A 306 -7.44 25.41 4.33
N GLN A 307 -8.41 26.04 5.00
CA GLN A 307 -8.64 25.87 6.44
C GLN A 307 -9.05 24.44 6.79
N GLU A 308 -9.84 23.77 5.94
CA GLU A 308 -10.20 22.37 6.18
C GLU A 308 -9.01 21.43 5.98
N ILE A 309 -8.13 21.69 4.99
CA ILE A 309 -6.90 20.92 4.80
C ILE A 309 -5.96 21.14 6.00
N GLU A 310 -5.76 22.39 6.42
CA GLU A 310 -4.94 22.72 7.58
C GLU A 310 -5.48 22.10 8.86
N GLY A 311 -6.80 22.18 9.10
CA GLY A 311 -7.49 21.52 10.19
C GLY A 311 -7.24 20.02 10.20
N ARG A 312 -7.36 19.33 9.05
CA ARG A 312 -7.09 17.89 8.97
C ARG A 312 -5.64 17.53 9.23
N VAL A 313 -4.70 18.28 8.65
CA VAL A 313 -3.26 18.02 8.86
C VAL A 313 -2.90 18.26 10.32
N SER A 314 -3.38 19.35 10.92
CA SER A 314 -3.11 19.69 12.31
C SER A 314 -3.79 18.72 13.29
N GLU A 315 -5.07 18.39 13.08
CA GLU A 315 -5.79 17.39 13.88
C GLU A 315 -5.13 16.02 13.77
N GLU A 316 -4.77 15.56 12.57
CA GLU A 316 -4.10 14.28 12.40
C GLU A 316 -2.71 14.27 13.07
N LEU A 317 -1.93 15.34 13.00
CA LEU A 317 -0.58 15.39 13.54
C LEU A 317 -0.50 15.72 15.04
N PHE A 318 -1.47 16.44 15.61
CA PHE A 318 -1.36 17.00 16.96
C PHE A 318 -2.51 16.65 17.91
N ALA A 319 -3.66 16.15 17.44
CA ALA A 319 -4.77 15.86 18.35
C ALA A 319 -4.44 14.77 19.39
N TRP A 320 -3.51 13.87 19.09
CA TRP A 320 -3.04 12.86 20.04
C TRP A 320 -2.33 13.48 21.25
N VAL A 321 -1.70 14.65 21.10
CA VAL A 321 -1.05 15.39 22.18
C VAL A 321 -2.10 15.85 23.21
N GLY A 322 -3.19 16.44 22.72
CA GLY A 322 -4.31 16.87 23.57
C GLY A 322 -4.99 15.69 24.28
N TRP A 323 -5.07 14.54 23.62
CA TRP A 323 -5.57 13.31 24.25
C TRP A 323 -4.66 12.84 25.39
N LEU A 324 -3.35 12.78 25.16
CA LEU A 324 -2.37 12.28 26.13
C LEU A 324 -2.39 13.04 27.45
N PHE A 325 -2.42 14.37 27.40
CA PHE A 325 -2.42 15.21 28.61
C PHE A 325 -3.71 15.15 29.42
N ARG A 326 -4.75 14.49 28.90
CA ARG A 326 -6.04 14.27 29.60
C ARG A 326 -6.16 12.87 30.19
N GLN A 327 -5.18 11.99 29.99
CA GLN A 327 -5.21 10.62 30.49
C GLN A 327 -4.45 10.46 31.81
N ASP A 328 -4.83 9.45 32.58
CA ASP A 328 -4.03 8.95 33.70
C ASP A 328 -2.67 8.40 33.23
N LEU A 329 -1.71 8.31 34.15
CA LEU A 329 -0.32 7.92 33.84
C LEU A 329 -0.21 6.60 33.07
N LEU A 330 -0.98 5.57 33.45
CA LEU A 330 -0.88 4.25 32.83
C LEU A 330 -1.43 4.24 31.39
N PRO A 331 -2.66 4.71 31.10
CA PRO A 331 -3.14 4.89 29.73
C PRO A 331 -2.31 5.87 28.89
N MET A 332 -1.72 6.91 29.51
CA MET A 332 -0.82 7.81 28.81
C MET A 332 0.43 7.09 28.29
N LEU A 333 1.02 6.19 29.11
CA LEU A 333 2.24 5.48 28.76
C LEU A 333 2.00 4.28 27.84
N PHE A 334 1.01 3.42 28.15
CA PHE A 334 0.78 2.13 27.48
C PHE A 334 -0.56 2.01 26.78
N GLY A 335 -1.35 3.08 26.74
CA GLY A 335 -2.65 3.10 26.07
C GLY A 335 -3.68 2.23 26.76
N ARG A 336 -4.77 1.96 26.04
CA ARG A 336 -5.93 1.20 26.50
C ARG A 336 -6.02 -0.18 25.86
N GLY A 337 -5.07 -0.58 25.03
CA GLY A 337 -5.01 -1.91 24.43
C GLY A 337 -4.87 -1.87 22.91
N LEU A 338 -4.03 -2.74 22.39
CA LEU A 338 -3.77 -2.93 20.97
C LEU A 338 -5.01 -3.40 20.24
N GLY A 339 -5.25 -2.85 19.05
CA GLY A 339 -6.36 -3.26 18.20
C GLY A 339 -7.73 -2.78 18.65
N VAL A 340 -7.85 -2.08 19.79
CA VAL A 340 -9.11 -1.49 20.26
C VAL A 340 -9.74 -0.61 19.19
N MET A 341 -8.95 0.21 18.50
CA MET A 341 -9.41 1.17 17.50
C MET A 341 -9.38 0.63 16.06
N SER A 342 -9.00 -0.64 15.89
CA SER A 342 -9.00 -1.32 14.59
C SER A 342 -10.42 -1.62 14.08
N ASN A 343 -10.61 -1.59 12.77
CA ASN A 343 -11.94 -1.82 12.20
C ASN A 343 -12.45 -3.25 12.49
N GLY A 344 -13.65 -3.35 13.07
CA GLY A 344 -14.30 -4.61 13.41
C GLY A 344 -13.88 -5.22 14.75
N SER A 345 -13.08 -4.53 15.56
CA SER A 345 -12.70 -5.00 16.90
C SER A 345 -13.89 -5.05 17.88
N ASP A 346 -14.87 -4.17 17.70
CA ASP A 346 -16.16 -4.16 18.40
C ASP A 346 -16.97 -5.44 18.22
N LYS A 347 -16.82 -6.11 17.05
CA LYS A 347 -17.51 -7.37 16.76
C LYS A 347 -16.87 -8.59 17.43
N ILE A 348 -15.66 -8.45 17.98
CA ILE A 348 -14.88 -9.56 18.56
C ILE A 348 -14.53 -9.37 20.04
N SER A 349 -14.65 -8.16 20.58
CA SER A 349 -14.30 -7.81 21.95
C SER A 349 -15.29 -6.80 22.53
N ALA A 350 -15.95 -7.18 23.63
CA ALA A 350 -16.85 -6.29 24.36
C ALA A 350 -16.10 -5.08 24.95
N TYR A 351 -14.86 -5.29 25.37
CA TYR A 351 -13.98 -4.22 25.84
C TYR A 351 -13.70 -3.21 24.72
N ALA A 352 -13.35 -3.68 23.52
CA ALA A 352 -13.14 -2.80 22.37
C ALA A 352 -14.43 -2.06 21.97
N ALA A 353 -15.60 -2.69 22.08
CA ALA A 353 -16.88 -2.06 21.79
C ALA A 353 -17.15 -0.84 22.69
N VAL A 354 -16.84 -0.93 23.99
CA VAL A 354 -16.96 0.19 24.94
C VAL A 354 -15.92 1.27 24.63
N GLU A 355 -14.66 0.90 24.45
CA GLU A 355 -13.59 1.87 24.26
C GLU A 355 -13.69 2.64 22.93
N ARG A 356 -14.26 2.03 21.88
CA ARG A 356 -14.46 2.69 20.57
C ARG A 356 -15.52 3.79 20.56
N SER A 357 -16.42 3.84 21.54
CA SER A 357 -17.47 4.88 21.58
C SER A 357 -16.89 6.30 21.67
N PHE A 358 -15.61 6.44 22.02
CA PHE A 358 -14.90 7.71 22.11
C PHE A 358 -14.39 8.27 20.77
N GLY A 359 -14.47 7.51 19.66
CA GLY A 359 -14.36 8.07 18.30
C GLY A 359 -12.97 8.54 17.85
N ALA A 360 -11.91 7.74 18.02
CA ALA A 360 -10.61 8.05 17.43
C ALA A 360 -10.55 7.70 15.93
N GLU A 361 -10.66 8.71 15.07
CA GLU A 361 -10.62 8.51 13.61
C GLU A 361 -9.19 8.46 13.05
N ALA A 362 -8.32 9.41 13.46
CA ALA A 362 -6.95 9.59 12.96
C ALA A 362 -5.95 8.51 13.44
N ASP A 363 -4.93 8.20 12.62
CA ASP A 363 -3.96 7.12 12.89
C ASP A 363 -3.08 7.39 14.12
N TYR A 364 -2.60 8.63 14.27
CA TYR A 364 -1.79 9.03 15.43
C TYR A 364 -2.59 8.94 16.74
N ILE A 365 -3.83 9.47 16.75
CA ILE A 365 -4.72 9.36 17.91
C ILE A 365 -5.02 7.89 18.20
N THR A 366 -5.30 7.09 17.18
CA THR A 366 -5.55 5.64 17.30
C THR A 366 -4.35 4.93 17.94
N THR A 367 -3.14 5.19 17.44
CA THR A 367 -1.91 4.56 17.96
C THR A 367 -1.62 4.99 19.40
N ALA A 368 -1.79 6.28 19.70
CA ALA A 368 -1.67 6.80 21.06
C ALA A 368 -2.74 6.19 21.99
N TRP A 369 -3.98 6.05 21.53
CA TRP A 369 -5.05 5.42 22.30
C TRP A 369 -4.74 3.95 22.60
N GLU A 370 -4.28 3.21 21.59
CA GLU A 370 -4.06 1.76 21.72
C GLU A 370 -2.85 1.43 22.59
N GLY A 371 -1.75 2.19 22.48
CA GLY A 371 -0.50 1.84 23.16
C GLY A 371 0.28 2.99 23.80
N GLY A 372 -0.34 4.15 23.94
CA GLY A 372 0.22 5.32 24.61
C GLY A 372 1.41 5.93 23.88
N VAL A 373 2.16 6.78 24.58
CA VAL A 373 3.43 7.33 24.10
C VAL A 373 4.42 6.22 23.73
N TYR A 374 4.40 5.10 24.45
CA TYR A 374 5.30 3.98 24.19
C TYR A 374 5.13 3.41 22.78
N LEU A 375 3.89 3.05 22.41
CA LEU A 375 3.61 2.54 21.07
C LEU A 375 3.83 3.59 19.99
N MET A 376 3.52 4.86 20.25
CA MET A 376 3.81 5.95 19.32
C MET A 376 5.29 5.99 18.93
N ILE A 377 6.18 5.98 19.93
CA ILE A 377 7.64 6.01 19.70
C ILE A 377 8.09 4.77 18.92
N ILE A 378 7.62 3.59 19.33
CA ILE A 378 8.07 2.32 18.77
C ILE A 378 7.56 2.14 17.33
N TRP A 379 6.26 2.35 17.12
CA TRP A 379 5.62 2.14 15.83
C TRP A 379 6.02 3.19 14.80
N TYR A 380 5.97 4.47 15.13
CA TYR A 380 6.39 5.52 14.20
C TYR A 380 7.91 5.56 14.02
N GLY A 381 8.68 5.24 15.07
CA GLY A 381 10.12 5.03 14.95
C GLY A 381 10.45 3.92 13.94
N PHE A 382 9.70 2.81 13.98
CA PHE A 382 9.85 1.73 13.00
C PHE A 382 9.42 2.13 11.57
N ARG A 383 8.35 2.90 11.41
CA ARG A 383 7.93 3.45 10.11
C ARG A 383 8.98 4.39 9.52
N ILE A 384 9.51 5.31 10.32
CA ILE A 384 10.60 6.21 9.93
C ILE A 384 11.85 5.42 9.55
N TRP A 385 12.19 4.38 10.31
CA TRP A 385 13.27 3.46 9.95
C TRP A 385 13.03 2.80 8.59
N ALA A 386 11.82 2.31 8.31
CA ALA A 386 11.48 1.66 7.04
C ALA A 386 11.63 2.63 5.86
N ILE A 387 11.22 3.90 6.04
CA ILE A 387 11.43 4.97 5.06
C ILE A 387 12.93 5.17 4.81
N PHE A 388 13.74 5.38 5.86
CA PHE A 388 15.18 5.56 5.72
C PHE A 388 15.88 4.35 5.09
N PHE A 389 15.41 3.14 5.40
CA PHE A 389 15.88 1.91 4.78
C PHE A 389 15.64 1.92 3.27
N CYS A 390 14.44 2.30 2.81
CA CYS A 390 14.12 2.44 1.39
C CYS A 390 14.90 3.57 0.70
N ILE A 391 15.10 4.72 1.37
CA ILE A 391 15.94 5.81 0.86
C ILE A 391 17.38 5.33 0.66
N ARG A 392 17.96 4.60 1.61
CA ARG A 392 19.32 4.03 1.49
C ARG A 392 19.43 3.06 0.32
N ILE A 393 18.39 2.27 0.06
CA ILE A 393 18.33 1.39 -1.12
C ILE A 393 18.35 2.23 -2.40
N TRP A 394 17.49 3.25 -2.49
CA TRP A 394 17.39 4.14 -3.64
C TRP A 394 18.72 4.88 -3.94
N VAL A 395 19.38 5.41 -2.90
CA VAL A 395 20.70 6.07 -3.04
C VAL A 395 21.71 5.11 -3.68
N LYS A 396 21.71 3.85 -3.27
CA LYS A 396 22.63 2.81 -3.77
C LYS A 396 22.22 2.19 -5.10
N SER A 397 21.06 2.53 -5.66
CA SER A 397 20.61 2.06 -6.97
C SER A 397 21.14 2.93 -8.10
N VAL A 398 21.53 2.29 -9.19
CA VAL A 398 22.10 2.92 -10.38
C VAL A 398 21.12 2.84 -11.54
N ASN A 399 20.77 1.65 -12.03
CA ASN A 399 19.94 1.51 -13.24
C ASN A 399 18.45 1.54 -12.94
N LEU A 400 18.05 1.12 -11.74
CA LEU A 400 16.65 1.03 -11.32
C LEU A 400 16.28 2.07 -10.25
N GLY A 401 17.15 3.06 -10.01
CA GLY A 401 16.91 4.14 -9.05
C GLY A 401 15.67 4.98 -9.38
N VAL A 402 15.40 5.26 -10.67
CA VAL A 402 14.21 6.04 -11.07
C VAL A 402 12.90 5.28 -10.83
N PRO A 403 12.73 4.01 -11.24
CA PRO A 403 11.57 3.20 -10.84
C PRO A 403 11.39 3.12 -9.32
N ILE A 404 12.48 2.95 -8.56
CA ILE A 404 12.43 2.91 -7.09
C ILE A 404 11.93 4.24 -6.51
N ALA A 405 12.28 5.38 -7.11
CA ALA A 405 11.84 6.70 -6.64
C ALA A 405 10.32 6.83 -6.56
N PHE A 406 9.58 6.32 -7.56
CA PHE A 406 8.11 6.38 -7.54
C PHE A 406 7.49 5.48 -6.48
N LEU A 407 8.07 4.31 -6.22
CA LEU A 407 7.64 3.45 -5.11
C LEU A 407 7.97 4.08 -3.75
N LEU A 408 9.09 4.79 -3.67
CA LEU A 408 9.51 5.52 -2.47
C LEU A 408 8.54 6.67 -2.14
N GLY A 409 7.96 7.34 -3.14
CA GLY A 409 6.91 8.35 -2.93
C GLY A 409 5.73 7.81 -2.12
N PHE A 410 5.23 6.62 -2.48
CA PHE A 410 4.18 5.93 -1.73
C PHE A 410 4.63 5.54 -0.32
N VAL A 411 5.83 4.97 -0.17
CA VAL A 411 6.38 4.58 1.15
C VAL A 411 6.53 5.78 2.08
N ILE A 412 6.95 6.94 1.58
CA ILE A 412 7.10 8.15 2.39
C ILE A 412 5.72 8.67 2.84
N ILE A 413 4.77 8.83 1.93
CA ILE A 413 3.45 9.38 2.27
C ILE A 413 2.70 8.46 3.22
N ILE A 414 2.59 7.18 2.86
CA ILE A 414 1.87 6.21 3.67
C ILE A 414 2.60 5.95 4.99
N GLY A 415 3.93 5.91 4.95
CA GLY A 415 4.77 5.73 6.13
C GLY A 415 4.71 6.89 7.12
N LEU A 416 4.38 8.12 6.69
CA LEU A 416 4.27 9.27 7.59
C LEU A 416 2.82 9.60 8.00
N TYR A 417 1.83 9.41 7.14
CA TYR A 417 0.51 10.03 7.35
C TYR A 417 -0.66 9.05 7.39
N SER A 418 -0.45 7.76 7.10
CA SER A 418 -1.57 6.85 6.81
C SER A 418 -1.84 5.77 7.85
N PHE A 419 -3.03 5.17 7.76
CA PHE A 419 -3.69 4.23 8.68
C PHE A 419 -3.12 2.80 8.68
N ILE A 420 -1.79 2.64 8.60
CA ILE A 420 -1.14 1.33 8.48
C ILE A 420 -1.56 0.40 9.63
N ALA A 421 -1.66 0.96 10.84
CA ALA A 421 -2.04 0.26 12.06
C ALA A 421 -3.54 0.03 12.25
N LYS A 422 -4.41 0.57 11.38
CA LYS A 422 -5.86 0.39 11.50
C LYS A 422 -6.44 -0.43 10.34
N GLN A 423 -5.72 -0.49 9.22
CA GLN A 423 -6.21 -0.95 7.94
C GLN A 423 -5.30 -2.03 7.34
N PRO A 424 -5.63 -3.32 7.50
CA PRO A 424 -4.85 -4.42 6.93
C PRO A 424 -4.49 -4.27 5.44
N PRO A 425 -5.41 -3.86 4.54
CA PRO A 425 -5.08 -3.72 3.13
C PRO A 425 -3.95 -2.71 2.88
N LEU A 426 -3.99 -1.57 3.58
CA LEU A 426 -2.97 -0.54 3.48
C LEU A 426 -1.61 -1.03 4.00
N ASN A 427 -1.60 -1.76 5.11
CA ASN A 427 -0.39 -2.37 5.66
C ASN A 427 0.23 -3.36 4.65
N ILE A 428 -0.59 -4.19 4.02
CA ILE A 428 -0.14 -5.10 2.96
C ILE A 428 0.42 -4.33 1.76
N TRP A 429 -0.24 -3.26 1.30
CA TRP A 429 0.27 -2.42 0.20
C TRP A 429 1.62 -1.78 0.54
N PHE A 430 1.77 -1.30 1.77
CA PHE A 430 3.01 -0.72 2.27
C PHE A 430 4.17 -1.72 2.20
N TRP A 431 4.00 -2.92 2.78
CA TRP A 431 5.05 -3.95 2.75
C TRP A 431 5.27 -4.58 1.37
N LEU A 432 4.22 -4.71 0.55
CA LEU A 432 4.36 -5.11 -0.86
C LEU A 432 5.29 -4.15 -1.61
N THR A 433 5.14 -2.85 -1.35
CA THR A 433 5.93 -1.79 -1.98
C THR A 433 7.39 -1.84 -1.51
N ILE A 434 7.64 -1.97 -0.20
CA ILE A 434 9.00 -2.16 0.35
C ILE A 434 9.67 -3.42 -0.22
N GLY A 435 8.95 -4.54 -0.28
CA GLY A 435 9.43 -5.78 -0.88
C GLY A 435 9.76 -5.60 -2.37
N SER A 436 8.96 -4.81 -3.09
CA SER A 436 9.20 -4.47 -4.49
C SER A 436 10.44 -3.59 -4.68
N ILE A 437 10.70 -2.64 -3.79
CA ILE A 437 11.92 -1.83 -3.77
C ILE A 437 13.16 -2.73 -3.58
N ILE A 438 13.11 -3.69 -2.65
CA ILE A 438 14.20 -4.66 -2.47
C ILE A 438 14.40 -5.50 -3.73
N THR A 439 13.31 -6.00 -4.33
CA THR A 439 13.36 -6.77 -5.58
C THR A 439 14.02 -5.98 -6.71
N LEU A 440 13.66 -4.71 -6.88
CA LEU A 440 14.29 -3.83 -7.86
C LEU A 440 15.78 -3.62 -7.58
N LYS A 441 16.18 -3.42 -6.32
CA LYS A 441 17.59 -3.31 -5.97
C LYS A 441 18.38 -4.59 -6.28
N ASN A 442 17.79 -5.74 -5.99
CA ASN A 442 18.39 -7.04 -6.28
C ASN A 442 18.57 -7.26 -7.80
N PHE A 443 17.65 -6.77 -8.63
CA PHE A 443 17.83 -6.76 -10.09
C PHE A 443 18.96 -5.82 -10.55
N ASP A 444 19.07 -4.67 -9.91
CA ASP A 444 20.11 -3.68 -10.21
C ASP A 444 21.50 -4.25 -9.91
N ASP A 445 21.67 -4.85 -8.74
CA ASP A 445 22.93 -5.47 -8.30
C ASP A 445 23.37 -6.62 -9.21
N GLU A 446 22.43 -7.48 -9.63
CA GLU A 446 22.75 -8.57 -10.53
C GLU A 446 23.14 -8.06 -11.92
N ARG A 447 22.48 -6.99 -12.41
CA ARG A 447 22.84 -6.36 -13.68
C ARG A 447 24.25 -5.75 -13.64
N GLU A 448 24.60 -5.07 -12.56
CA GLU A 448 25.95 -4.53 -12.36
C GLU A 448 26.99 -5.64 -12.30
N ARG A 449 26.71 -6.72 -11.56
CA ARG A 449 27.61 -7.88 -11.46
C ARG A 449 27.84 -8.51 -12.84
N VAL A 450 26.79 -8.72 -13.63
CA VAL A 450 26.91 -9.27 -15.00
C VAL A 450 27.68 -8.31 -15.92
N SER A 451 27.43 -7.00 -15.81
CA SER A 451 28.15 -5.99 -16.59
C SER A 451 29.66 -5.99 -16.28
N LYS A 452 30.03 -5.96 -14.99
CA LYS A 452 31.43 -6.02 -14.53
C LYS A 452 32.14 -7.30 -15.02
N LYS A 453 31.49 -8.46 -14.92
CA LYS A 453 32.03 -9.73 -15.45
C LYS A 453 32.27 -9.69 -16.96
N ARG A 454 31.34 -9.11 -17.74
CA ARG A 454 31.50 -8.97 -19.20
C ARG A 454 32.64 -8.04 -19.58
N LEU A 455 32.85 -6.96 -18.81
CA LEU A 455 33.98 -6.05 -19.02
C LEU A 455 35.31 -6.72 -18.68
N ALA A 456 35.39 -7.46 -17.56
CA ALA A 456 36.58 -8.21 -17.18
C ALA A 456 36.96 -9.25 -18.26
N ASN A 457 35.99 -9.97 -18.81
CA ASN A 457 36.24 -10.96 -19.87
C ASN A 457 36.63 -10.35 -21.24
N ARG A 458 36.49 -9.03 -21.41
CA ARG A 458 36.87 -8.32 -22.64
C ARG A 458 38.27 -7.69 -22.58
N GLN A 459 38.89 -7.66 -21.41
CA GLN A 459 40.29 -7.21 -21.31
C GLN A 459 41.18 -8.30 -21.90
N PRO A 460 42.03 -7.99 -22.90
CA PRO A 460 42.93 -8.99 -23.50
C PRO A 460 43.81 -9.58 -22.40
N GLN A 461 43.95 -10.92 -22.39
CA GLN A 461 44.94 -11.54 -21.51
C GLN A 461 46.32 -10.97 -21.87
N PRO A 462 47.15 -10.59 -20.88
CA PRO A 462 48.52 -10.20 -21.16
C PRO A 462 49.18 -11.36 -21.92
N MET A 463 49.67 -11.08 -23.14
CA MET A 463 50.50 -12.04 -23.86
C MET A 463 51.75 -12.25 -23.01
N LEU A 464 51.82 -13.42 -22.36
CA LEU A 464 53.00 -13.91 -21.67
C LEU A 464 53.96 -14.51 -22.69
#